data_AF-A0A921L999-F1
#
_entry.id   AF-A0A921L999-F1
#
_cell.length_a   1.000
_cell.length_b   1.000
_cell.length_c   1.000
_cell.angle_alpha   90.00
_cell.angle_beta   90.00
_cell.angle_gamma   90.00
#
_symmetry.space_group_name_H-M   'P 1'
#
loop_
_entity.id
_entity.type
_entity.pdbx_description
1 polymer ?
#
loop_
_entity_poly.entity_id
_entity_poly.type
_entity_poly.pdbx_seq_one_letter_code
_entity_poly.pdbx_strand_id
1 'polypeptide(L)'
;MVLKGIKLRIYPDSYQKELIEYNFGANRFVWNNMLDMMIKRHENNPDLKSLKAFDLNYILTTFKKENIWLKKLKAPVYKFLIKTYLKRIRDSLVKNVNFHDSKVRSFQNKAINQNV
;
A
#
# COMPACT_ATOMS: atom_id res chain seq x y z
N MET A 1 -4.90 20.52 -25.83
CA MET A 1 -3.60 19.83 -25.83
C MET A 1 -3.86 18.33 -25.71
N VAL A 2 -3.42 17.51 -26.67
CA VAL A 2 -3.69 16.06 -26.66
C VAL A 2 -2.63 15.35 -25.81
N LEU A 3 -3.06 14.60 -24.80
CA LEU A 3 -2.16 13.81 -23.96
C LEU A 3 -1.68 12.57 -24.73
N LYS A 4 -0.36 12.41 -24.87
CA LYS A 4 0.26 11.22 -25.48
C LYS A 4 0.65 10.23 -24.37
N GLY A 5 0.21 8.99 -24.47
CA GLY A 5 0.62 7.91 -23.56
C GLY A 5 1.99 7.36 -23.92
N ILE A 6 2.82 7.07 -22.92
CA ILE A 6 4.11 6.39 -23.08
C ILE A 6 3.97 4.95 -22.61
N LYS A 7 4.31 3.97 -23.47
CA LYS A 7 4.37 2.55 -23.10
C LYS A 7 5.81 2.21 -22.69
N LEU A 8 6.00 1.88 -21.41
CA LEU A 8 7.32 1.55 -20.84
C LEU A 8 7.35 0.09 -20.39
N ARG A 9 8.45 -0.63 -20.68
CA ARG A 9 8.74 -1.96 -20.14
C ARG A 9 10.02 -1.86 -19.31
N ILE A 10 9.97 -2.38 -18.09
CA ILE A 10 11.10 -2.35 -17.14
C ILE A 10 11.75 -3.73 -17.15
N TYR A 11 13.07 -3.80 -17.25
CA TYR A 11 13.86 -5.03 -17.17
C TYR A 11 14.75 -4.98 -15.92
N PRO A 12 14.23 -5.35 -14.75
CA PRO A 12 14.99 -5.27 -13.52
C PRO A 12 16.08 -6.33 -13.44
N ASP A 13 17.23 -5.97 -12.87
CA ASP A 13 18.28 -6.91 -12.49
C ASP A 13 17.84 -7.78 -11.29
N SER A 14 18.66 -8.76 -10.91
CA SER A 14 18.34 -9.69 -9.81
C SER A 14 18.08 -8.97 -8.47
N TYR A 15 18.91 -7.98 -8.14
CA TYR A 15 18.78 -7.20 -6.91
C TYR A 15 17.51 -6.33 -6.92
N GLN A 16 17.17 -5.73 -8.05
CA GLN A 16 15.95 -4.94 -8.22
C GLN A 16 14.70 -5.82 -8.08
N LYS A 17 14.70 -7.05 -8.61
CA LYS A 17 13.59 -8.00 -8.43
C LYS A 17 13.35 -8.31 -6.96
N GLU A 18 14.41 -8.65 -6.22
CA GLU A 18 14.34 -8.89 -4.78
C GLU A 18 13.80 -7.67 -4.04
N LEU A 19 14.28 -6.47 -4.38
CA LEU A 19 13.82 -5.23 -3.77
C LEU A 19 12.34 -4.96 -4.06
N ILE A 20 11.87 -5.23 -5.28
CA ILE A 20 10.46 -5.09 -5.67
C ILE A 20 9.59 -6.05 -4.86
N GLU A 21 9.95 -7.32 -4.80
CA GLU A 21 9.25 -8.35 -4.02
C GLU A 21 9.19 -8.00 -2.53
N TYR A 22 10.34 -7.59 -1.97
CA TYR A 22 10.43 -7.13 -0.60
C TYR A 22 9.51 -5.93 -0.35
N ASN A 23 9.49 -4.93 -1.23
CA ASN A 23 8.62 -3.76 -1.07
C ASN A 23 7.14 -4.15 -1.13
N PHE A 24 6.74 -5.08 -2.01
CA PHE A 24 5.37 -5.56 -2.05
C PHE A 24 4.97 -6.27 -0.76
N GLY A 25 5.80 -7.18 -0.28
CA GLY A 25 5.56 -7.90 0.97
C GLY A 25 5.47 -6.95 2.17
N ALA A 26 6.42 -6.03 2.28
CA ALA A 26 6.48 -5.08 3.38
C ALA A 26 5.31 -4.09 3.35
N ASN A 27 4.92 -3.58 2.17
CA ASN A 27 3.73 -2.73 2.04
C ASN A 27 2.45 -3.46 2.44
N ARG A 28 2.28 -4.71 1.99
CA ARG A 28 1.11 -5.53 2.33
C ARG A 28 1.02 -5.79 3.83
N PHE A 29 2.15 -6.12 4.45
CA PHE A 29 2.25 -6.31 5.89
C PHE A 29 1.82 -5.06 6.66
N VAL A 30 2.40 -3.90 6.34
CA VAL A 30 2.07 -2.64 7.05
C VAL A 30 0.60 -2.29 6.85
N TRP A 31 0.10 -2.39 5.61
CA TRP A 31 -1.29 -2.11 5.30
C TRP A 31 -2.26 -2.96 6.12
N ASN A 32 -2.07 -4.28 6.10
CA ASN A 32 -2.97 -5.21 6.78
C ASN A 32 -2.99 -4.96 8.30
N ASN A 33 -1.81 -4.75 8.91
CA ASN A 33 -1.73 -4.46 10.34
C ASN A 33 -2.39 -3.11 10.69
N MET A 34 -2.14 -2.05 9.91
CA MET A 34 -2.78 -0.75 10.14
C MET A 34 -4.29 -0.82 9.98
N LEU A 35 -4.79 -1.57 8.98
CA LEU A 35 -6.20 -1.77 8.76
C LEU A 35 -6.85 -2.52 9.92
N ASP A 36 -6.25 -3.62 10.38
CA ASP A 36 -6.71 -4.41 11.53
C ASP A 36 -6.77 -3.54 12.81
N MET A 37 -5.73 -2.73 13.05
CA MET A 37 -5.73 -1.78 14.17
C MET A 37 -6.88 -0.76 14.08
N MET A 38 -7.22 -0.28 12.88
CA MET A 38 -8.33 0.68 12.73
C MET A 38 -9.68 0.02 12.88
N ILE A 39 -9.86 -1.21 12.38
CA ILE A 39 -11.09 -1.99 12.57
C ILE A 39 -11.33 -2.19 14.07
N LYS A 40 -10.34 -2.71 14.81
CA LYS A 40 -10.41 -2.90 16.26
C LYS A 40 -10.67 -1.59 17.00
N ARG A 41 -10.04 -0.49 16.59
CA ARG A 41 -10.26 0.84 17.19
C ARG A 41 -11.72 1.28 17.01
N HIS A 42 -12.28 1.07 15.83
CA HIS A 42 -13.66 1.43 15.52
C HIS A 42 -14.67 0.56 16.26
N GLU A 43 -14.46 -0.77 16.29
CA GLU A 43 -15.29 -1.71 17.04
C GLU A 43 -15.33 -1.37 18.54
N ASN A 44 -14.17 -0.99 19.11
CA ASN A 44 -14.08 -0.62 20.53
C ASN A 44 -14.71 0.74 20.83
N ASN A 45 -14.57 1.73 19.95
CA ASN A 45 -15.11 3.09 20.13
C ASN A 45 -15.53 3.70 18.78
N PRO A 46 -16.82 3.62 18.42
CA PRO A 46 -17.29 4.12 17.13
C PRO A 46 -17.13 5.63 16.93
N ASP A 47 -17.25 6.41 18.00
CA ASP A 47 -17.20 7.88 17.96
C ASP A 47 -15.77 8.45 17.87
N LEU A 48 -14.77 7.58 17.92
CA LEU A 48 -13.37 7.98 17.95
C LEU A 48 -12.94 8.50 16.58
N LYS A 49 -12.32 9.69 16.56
CA LYS A 49 -11.81 10.29 15.32
C LYS A 49 -10.77 9.39 14.64
N SER A 50 -10.82 9.35 13.32
CA SER A 50 -9.83 8.66 12.48
C SER A 50 -8.43 9.24 12.68
N LEU A 51 -7.41 8.39 12.62
CA LEU A 51 -6.02 8.82 12.73
C LEU A 51 -5.59 9.75 11.59
N LYS A 52 -4.72 10.71 11.94
CA LYS A 52 -4.08 11.60 10.96
C LYS A 52 -2.78 10.97 10.42
N ALA A 53 -2.23 11.57 9.37
CA ALA A 53 -0.96 11.15 8.80
C ALA A 53 0.19 11.12 9.80
N PHE A 54 0.21 12.07 10.74
CA PHE A 54 1.23 12.14 11.78
C PHE A 54 1.19 10.90 12.69
N ASP A 55 0.00 10.53 13.15
CA ASP A 55 -0.19 9.36 14.02
C ASP A 55 0.23 8.06 13.32
N LEU A 56 -0.14 7.91 12.04
CA LEU A 56 0.25 6.75 11.24
C LEU A 56 1.77 6.67 11.00
N ASN A 57 2.46 7.80 10.89
CA ASN A 57 3.92 7.80 10.82
C ASN A 57 4.54 7.29 12.14
N TYR A 58 3.97 7.66 13.28
CA TYR A 58 4.44 7.15 14.57
C TYR A 58 4.26 5.64 14.68
N ILE A 59 3.08 5.12 14.35
CA ILE A 59 2.81 3.66 14.31
C ILE A 59 3.81 2.94 13.41
N LEU A 60 4.11 3.51 12.23
CA LEU A 60 5.10 2.93 11.33
C LEU A 60 6.51 2.91 11.93
N THR A 61 6.91 3.95 12.67
CA THR A 61 8.21 3.94 13.35
C THR A 61 8.29 2.84 14.39
N THR A 62 7.21 2.56 15.10
CA THR A 62 7.11 1.44 16.05
C THR A 62 7.22 0.10 15.32
N PHE A 63 6.48 -0.09 14.22
CA PHE A 63 6.58 -1.32 13.42
C PHE A 63 8.00 -1.60 12.92
N LYS A 64 8.75 -0.55 12.54
CA LYS A 64 10.16 -0.69 12.12
C LYS A 64 11.11 -1.01 13.28
N LYS A 65 10.75 -0.67 14.51
CA LYS A 65 11.51 -1.06 15.71
C LYS A 65 11.28 -2.52 16.04
N GLU A 66 10.02 -2.95 16.03
CA GLU A 66 9.61 -4.33 16.34
C GLU A 66 10.07 -5.31 15.24
N ASN A 67 9.90 -4.92 13.98
CA ASN A 67 10.23 -5.74 12.84
C ASN A 67 11.50 -5.21 12.16
N ILE A 68 12.65 -5.74 12.56
CA ILE A 68 13.96 -5.30 12.04
C ILE A 68 14.02 -5.44 10.51
N TRP A 69 13.38 -6.48 9.97
CA TRP A 69 13.34 -6.72 8.53
C TRP A 69 12.65 -5.59 7.76
N LEU A 70 11.73 -4.82 8.38
CA LEU A 70 11.03 -3.66 7.77
C LEU A 70 11.91 -2.42 7.60
N LYS A 71 13.13 -2.40 8.15
CA LYS A 71 14.03 -1.24 8.03
C LYS A 71 14.53 -1.01 6.60
N LYS A 72 14.55 -2.04 5.75
CA LYS A 72 14.98 -1.93 4.35
C LYS A 72 13.99 -1.16 3.46
N LEU A 73 12.76 -0.90 3.92
CA LEU A 73 11.75 -0.10 3.20
C LEU A 73 12.20 1.35 2.99
N LYS A 74 12.20 1.79 1.73
CA LYS A 74 12.57 3.16 1.36
C LYS A 74 11.54 4.21 1.78
N ALA A 75 12.02 5.41 2.08
CA ALA A 75 11.21 6.56 2.50
C ALA A 75 10.01 6.91 1.61
N PRO A 76 10.17 6.98 0.27
CA PRO A 76 9.06 7.34 -0.61
C PRO A 76 7.92 6.31 -0.60
N VAL A 77 8.28 5.03 -0.45
CA VAL A 77 7.34 3.91 -0.53
C VAL A 77 6.33 3.96 0.61
N TYR A 78 6.80 4.10 1.86
CA TYR A 78 5.87 4.14 2.99
C TYR A 78 5.12 5.47 3.11
N LYS A 79 5.70 6.60 2.66
CA LYS A 79 4.96 7.87 2.57
C LYS A 79 3.78 7.74 1.61
N PHE A 80 4.00 7.08 0.47
CA PHE A 80 2.95 6.75 -0.48
C PHE A 80 1.91 5.80 0.13
N LEU A 81 2.33 4.79 0.88
CA LEU A 81 1.44 3.88 1.61
C LEU A 81 0.52 4.65 2.57
N ILE A 82 1.07 5.49 3.46
CA ILE A 82 0.27 6.28 4.41
C ILE A 82 -0.69 7.22 3.67
N LYS A 83 -0.24 7.87 2.60
CA LYS A 83 -1.09 8.75 1.78
C LYS A 83 -2.24 7.99 1.13
N THR A 84 -1.96 6.84 0.53
CA THR A 84 -2.98 5.99 -0.13
C THR A 84 -3.96 5.41 0.89
N TYR A 85 -3.48 5.02 2.06
CA TYR A 85 -4.28 4.56 3.19
C TYR A 85 -5.27 5.61 3.67
N LEU A 86 -4.79 6.83 3.97
CA LEU A 86 -5.65 7.94 4.40
C LEU A 86 -6.67 8.33 3.34
N LYS A 87 -6.26 8.33 2.07
CA LYS A 87 -7.18 8.58 0.96
C LYS A 87 -8.28 7.52 0.94
N ARG A 88 -7.92 6.23 1.07
CA ARG A 88 -8.86 5.12 1.08
C ARG A 88 -9.86 5.22 2.23
N ILE A 89 -9.40 5.50 3.45
CA ILE A 89 -10.27 5.67 4.62
C ILE A 89 -11.21 6.86 4.43
N ARG A 90 -10.69 8.00 3.96
CA ARG A 90 -11.54 9.17 3.69
C ARG A 90 -12.61 8.83 2.66
N ASP A 91 -12.23 8.16 1.58
CA ASP A 91 -13.16 7.76 0.52
C ASP A 91 -14.20 6.75 1.04
N SER A 92 -13.83 5.79 1.90
CA SER A 92 -14.78 4.84 2.48
C SER A 92 -15.76 5.50 3.45
N LEU A 93 -15.29 6.46 4.26
CA LEU A 93 -16.14 7.23 5.19
C LEU A 93 -17.09 8.19 4.47
N VAL A 94 -16.65 8.83 3.37
CA VAL A 94 -17.47 9.79 2.63
C VAL A 94 -18.50 9.10 1.74
N LYS A 95 -18.21 7.90 1.22
CA LYS A 95 -19.04 7.27 0.18
C LYS A 95 -19.85 6.06 0.63
N ASN A 96 -19.83 5.65 1.91
CA ASN A 96 -20.51 4.44 2.42
C ASN A 96 -20.35 3.25 1.45
N VAL A 97 -19.14 3.06 0.92
CA VAL A 97 -18.88 2.02 -0.08
C VAL A 97 -18.69 0.73 0.69
N ASN A 98 -19.63 -0.20 0.54
CA ASN A 98 -19.47 -1.58 0.96
C ASN A 98 -18.09 -2.08 0.52
N PHE A 99 -17.28 -2.57 1.47
CA PHE A 99 -16.01 -3.22 1.20
C PHE A 99 -16.30 -4.52 0.43
N HIS A 100 -16.61 -4.42 -0.85
CA HIS A 100 -16.52 -5.57 -1.73
C HIS A 100 -15.04 -5.94 -1.79
N ASP A 101 -14.72 -7.17 -1.40
CA ASP A 101 -13.45 -7.80 -1.76
C ASP A 101 -13.19 -7.48 -3.21
N SER A 102 -12.23 -6.58 -3.45
CA SER A 102 -11.92 -6.15 -4.78
C SER A 102 -11.42 -7.40 -5.49
N LYS A 103 -12.23 -7.97 -6.38
CA LYS A 103 -11.88 -9.09 -7.26
C LYS A 103 -10.42 -8.90 -7.63
N VAL A 104 -9.54 -9.77 -7.11
CA VAL A 104 -8.13 -9.75 -7.45
C VAL A 104 -8.12 -10.02 -8.95
N ARG A 105 -8.04 -8.96 -9.75
CA ARG A 105 -7.78 -9.10 -11.17
C ARG A 105 -6.37 -9.65 -11.22
N SER A 106 -6.25 -10.98 -11.29
CA SER A 106 -5.02 -11.63 -11.73
C SER A 106 -4.61 -10.89 -13.00
N PHE A 107 -3.48 -10.19 -12.94
CA PHE A 107 -2.96 -9.51 -14.10
C PHE A 107 -2.63 -10.59 -15.12
N GLN A 108 -3.56 -10.87 -16.05
CA GLN A 108 -3.28 -11.80 -17.14
C GLN A 108 -2.26 -11.10 -18.02
N ASN A 109 -0.99 -11.48 -17.87
CA ASN A 109 0.08 -11.04 -18.76
C ASN A 109 -0.21 -11.53 -20.17
N LYS A 110 -0.90 -10.73 -20.98
CA LYS A 110 -0.85 -10.85 -22.45
C LYS A 110 0.46 -10.25 -22.96
N ALA A 111 1.59 -10.71 -22.43
CA ALA A 111 2.89 -10.47 -23.05
C ALA A 111 3.13 -11.62 -24.02
N ILE A 112 2.64 -11.46 -25.25
CA ILE A 112 3.08 -12.30 -26.36
C ILE A 112 4.57 -11.98 -26.55
N ASN A 113 5.41 -13.00 -26.36
CA ASN A 113 6.83 -12.97 -26.71
C ASN A 113 6.97 -12.66 -28.20
N GLN A 114 7.16 -11.41 -28.54
CA GLN A 114 7.70 -11.00 -29.83
C GLN A 114 8.76 -9.95 -29.54
N ASN A 115 10.01 -10.43 -29.47
CA ASN A 115 11.21 -9.66 -29.73
C ASN A 115 12.22 -10.70 -30.23
N VAL A 116 12.20 -10.92 -31.54
CA VAL A 116 13.42 -11.18 -32.33
C VAL A 116 14.18 -9.85 -32.40
#